data_AF-A0A3D9FB77-F1
#
_entry.id   AF-A0A3D9FB77-F1
#
_cell.length_a   1.000
_cell.length_b   1.000
_cell.length_c   1.000
_cell.angle_alpha   90.00
_cell.angle_beta   90.00
_cell.angle_gamma   90.00
#
_symmetry.space_group_name_H-M   'P 1'
#
loop_
_entity.id
_entity.type
_entity.pdbx_description
1 polymer ?
#
loop_
_entity_poly.entity_id
_entity_poly.type
_entity_poly.pdbx_seq_one_letter_code
_entity_poly.pdbx_strand_id
1 'polypeptide(L)'
;MTPDYVKKIFLIDAAACALTFGSGVFATQMIATDTGLSPFIVAEAGWICLGAALLWGWLGTRAHPPLRICWLAIALNIGWIAASIGVLELNYASLTTHGQLLVPLQTVGVIILVTLEIIGVRQMSRQRLSAA
;
A
#
# COMPACT_ATOMS: atom_id res chain seq x y z
N MET A 1 -20.90 -10.56 -0.68
CA MET A 1 -19.45 -10.58 -0.39
C MET A 1 -19.22 -11.54 0.78
N THR A 2 -18.16 -12.36 0.72
CA THR A 2 -17.88 -13.38 1.74
C THR A 2 -17.29 -12.75 3.02
N PRO A 3 -17.37 -13.43 4.18
CA PRO A 3 -16.79 -12.95 5.45
C PRO A 3 -15.29 -12.61 5.35
N ASP A 4 -14.57 -13.27 4.45
CA ASP A 4 -13.13 -13.07 4.25
C ASP A 4 -12.77 -11.95 3.27
N TYR A 5 -13.73 -11.19 2.75
CA TYR A 5 -13.47 -10.17 1.72
C TYR A 5 -12.36 -9.19 2.14
N VAL A 6 -12.51 -8.52 3.28
CA VAL A 6 -11.52 -7.53 3.75
C VAL A 6 -10.16 -8.15 4.05
N LYS A 7 -10.14 -9.41 4.50
CA LYS A 7 -8.92 -10.15 4.78
C LYS A 7 -8.13 -10.41 3.50
N LYS A 8 -8.82 -10.78 2.41
CA LYS A 8 -8.18 -10.98 1.10
C LYS A 8 -7.60 -9.68 0.55
N ILE A 9 -8.29 -8.56 0.72
CA ILE A 9 -7.76 -7.26 0.29
C ILE A 9 -6.47 -6.92 1.05
N PHE A 10 -6.46 -7.08 2.38
CA PHE A 10 -5.23 -6.88 3.16
C PHE A 10 -4.09 -7.83 2.75
N LEU A 11 -4.38 -9.07 2.38
CA LEU A 11 -3.33 -9.99 1.89
C LEU A 11 -2.79 -9.57 0.51
N ILE A 12 -3.65 -9.06 -0.38
CA ILE A 12 -3.24 -8.54 -1.68
C ILE A 12 -2.34 -7.32 -1.50
N ASP A 13 -2.72 -6.39 -0.61
CA ASP A 13 -1.92 -5.21 -0.30
C ASP A 13 -0.58 -5.59 0.35
N ALA A 14 -0.60 -6.52 1.31
CA ALA A 14 0.61 -7.06 1.91
C ALA A 14 1.58 -7.64 0.86
N ALA A 15 1.06 -8.36 -0.14
CA ALA A 15 1.87 -8.91 -1.21
C ALA A 15 2.45 -7.81 -2.11
N ALA A 16 1.65 -6.79 -2.47
CA ALA A 16 2.13 -5.65 -3.24
C ALA A 16 3.26 -4.92 -2.49
N CYS A 17 3.08 -4.67 -1.19
CA CYS A 17 4.09 -4.04 -0.36
C CYS A 17 5.34 -4.93 -0.17
N ALA A 18 5.19 -6.24 -0.03
CA ALA A 18 6.35 -7.14 0.01
C ALA A 18 7.15 -7.12 -1.30
N LEU A 19 6.48 -7.00 -2.45
CA LEU A 19 7.14 -6.82 -3.75
C LEU A 19 7.88 -5.48 -3.82
N THR A 20 7.26 -4.38 -3.37
CA THR A 20 7.90 -3.06 -3.30
C THR A 20 9.10 -3.05 -2.35
N PHE A 21 9.01 -3.75 -1.21
CA PHE A 21 10.16 -3.95 -0.33
C PHE A 21 11.29 -4.71 -1.03
N GLY A 22 10.95 -5.84 -1.67
CA GLY A 22 11.94 -6.65 -2.36
C GLY A 22 12.67 -5.87 -3.46
N SER A 23 11.93 -5.14 -4.30
CA SER A 23 12.52 -4.31 -5.35
C SER A 23 13.27 -3.11 -4.78
N GLY A 24 12.69 -2.43 -3.80
CA GLY A 24 13.22 -1.22 -3.18
C GLY A 24 14.51 -1.44 -2.40
N VAL A 25 14.73 -2.64 -1.82
CA VAL A 25 15.93 -2.95 -1.03
C VAL A 25 16.96 -3.75 -1.82
N PHE A 26 16.55 -4.82 -2.50
CA PHE A 26 17.50 -5.71 -3.18
C PHE A 26 17.82 -5.28 -4.62
N ALA A 27 16.99 -4.41 -5.21
CA ALA A 27 17.20 -3.90 -6.57
C ALA A 27 17.23 -2.36 -6.64
N THR A 28 17.55 -1.69 -5.51
CA THR A 28 17.52 -0.22 -5.35
C THR A 28 18.10 0.53 -6.56
N GLN A 29 19.36 0.23 -6.91
CA GLN A 29 20.06 0.96 -7.97
C GLN A 29 19.46 0.73 -9.35
N MET A 30 18.98 -0.49 -9.61
CA MET A 30 18.33 -0.86 -10.86
C MET A 30 17.01 -0.09 -11.02
N ILE A 31 16.17 -0.09 -9.98
CA ILE A 31 14.89 0.63 -9.97
C ILE A 31 15.10 2.13 -10.05
N ALA A 32 16.07 2.68 -9.31
CA ALA A 32 16.42 4.10 -9.36
C ALA A 32 16.84 4.55 -10.77
N THR A 33 17.68 3.74 -11.43
CA THR A 33 18.14 4.04 -12.80
C THR A 33 16.99 3.94 -13.82
N ASP A 34 16.15 2.91 -13.72
CA ASP A 34 15.02 2.71 -14.64
C ASP A 34 13.94 3.79 -14.49
N THR A 35 13.65 4.23 -13.26
CA THR A 35 12.59 5.20 -12.97
C THR A 35 13.06 6.66 -12.96
N GLY A 36 14.36 6.91 -12.82
CA GLY A 36 14.92 8.25 -12.60
C GLY A 36 14.75 8.76 -11.17
N LEU A 37 14.28 7.93 -10.25
CA LEU A 37 14.19 8.26 -8.83
C LEU A 37 15.58 8.24 -8.16
N SER A 38 15.74 9.05 -7.12
CA SER A 38 16.90 8.92 -6.23
C SER A 38 16.92 7.53 -5.59
N PRO A 39 18.09 6.86 -5.50
CA PRO A 39 18.24 5.59 -4.78
C PRO A 39 17.74 5.68 -3.32
N PHE A 40 17.84 6.86 -2.70
CA PHE A 40 17.32 7.09 -1.37
C PHE A 40 15.79 6.93 -1.30
N ILE A 41 15.05 7.54 -2.24
CA ILE A 41 13.58 7.43 -2.29
C ILE A 41 13.16 5.97 -2.49
N VAL A 42 13.86 5.25 -3.38
CA VAL A 42 13.58 3.84 -3.68
C VAL A 42 13.81 2.95 -2.45
N ALA A 43 14.93 3.14 -1.74
CA ALA A 43 15.26 2.36 -0.55
C ALA A 43 14.27 2.62 0.59
N GLU A 44 13.95 3.88 0.86
CA GLU A 44 13.00 4.26 1.92
C GLU A 44 11.60 3.73 1.63
N ALA A 45 11.14 3.84 0.38
CA ALA A 45 9.89 3.24 -0.07
C ALA A 45 9.85 1.73 0.23
N GLY A 46 10.94 1.02 -0.07
CA GLY A 46 11.07 -0.40 0.23
C GLY A 46 10.94 -0.71 1.71
N TRP A 47 11.67 0.00 2.58
CA TRP A 47 11.62 -0.23 4.02
C TRP A 47 10.28 0.10 4.66
N ILE A 48 9.63 1.19 4.22
CA ILE A 48 8.26 1.53 4.65
C ILE A 48 7.31 0.39 4.27
N CYS A 49 7.41 -0.10 3.04
CA CYS A 49 6.58 -1.21 2.56
C CYS A 49 6.84 -2.53 3.31
N LEU A 50 8.02 -2.78 3.88
CA LEU A 50 8.24 -3.96 4.74
C LEU A 50 7.36 -3.91 5.99
N GLY A 51 7.50 -2.83 6.78
CA GLY A 51 6.77 -2.70 8.04
C GLY A 51 5.26 -2.77 7.82
N ALA A 52 4.84 -2.22 6.69
CA ALA A 52 3.46 -2.16 6.34
C ALA A 52 2.99 -3.53 5.79
N ALA A 53 3.75 -4.23 4.93
CA ALA A 53 3.45 -5.61 4.50
C ALA A 53 3.23 -6.58 5.68
N LEU A 54 4.03 -6.44 6.74
CA LEU A 54 3.85 -7.19 7.98
C LEU A 54 2.52 -6.88 8.66
N LEU A 55 2.14 -5.59 8.72
CA LEU A 55 0.87 -5.15 9.33
C LEU A 55 -0.35 -5.67 8.56
N TRP A 56 -0.40 -5.48 7.24
CA TRP A 56 -1.52 -5.96 6.42
C TRP A 56 -1.57 -7.49 6.37
N GLY A 57 -0.41 -8.16 6.28
CA GLY A 57 -0.35 -9.62 6.34
C GLY A 57 -0.88 -10.16 7.66
N TRP A 58 -0.55 -9.51 8.78
CA TRP A 58 -1.12 -9.85 10.07
C TRP A 58 -2.64 -9.63 10.11
N LEU A 59 -3.14 -8.49 9.63
CA LEU A 59 -4.59 -8.19 9.56
C LEU A 59 -5.34 -9.23 8.71
N GLY A 60 -4.80 -9.59 7.55
CA GLY A 60 -5.36 -10.55 6.61
C GLY A 60 -5.45 -11.98 7.15
N THR A 61 -4.64 -12.33 8.17
CA THR A 61 -4.64 -13.65 8.80
C THR A 61 -5.48 -13.75 10.07
N ARG A 62 -6.00 -12.63 10.60
CA ARG A 62 -6.84 -12.68 11.82
C ARG A 62 -8.24 -13.22 11.51
N ALA A 63 -8.78 -14.04 12.41
CA ALA A 63 -10.20 -14.40 12.40
C ALA A 63 -11.09 -13.16 12.60
N HIS A 64 -10.71 -12.28 13.53
CA HIS A 64 -11.39 -11.02 13.81
C HIS A 64 -10.38 -9.86 13.83
N PRO A 65 -10.06 -9.25 12.67
CA PRO A 65 -9.11 -8.14 12.63
C PRO A 65 -9.63 -6.94 13.45
N PRO A 66 -8.79 -6.29 14.28
CA PRO A 66 -9.24 -5.18 15.12
C PRO A 66 -9.59 -3.94 14.28
N LEU A 67 -10.84 -3.44 14.40
CA LEU A 67 -11.34 -2.32 13.59
C LEU A 67 -10.43 -1.07 13.64
N ARG A 68 -9.88 -0.75 14.82
CA ARG A 68 -8.98 0.41 14.99
C ARG A 68 -7.71 0.26 14.15
N ILE A 69 -7.14 -0.94 14.10
CA ILE A 69 -5.92 -1.21 13.35
C ILE A 69 -6.20 -1.26 11.84
N CYS A 70 -7.37 -1.77 11.43
CA CYS A 70 -7.80 -1.68 10.03
C CYS A 70 -7.89 -0.23 9.55
N TRP A 71 -8.47 0.67 10.36
CA TRP A 71 -8.54 2.09 10.01
C TRP A 71 -7.19 2.79 10.02
N LEU A 72 -6.27 2.39 10.92
CA LEU A 72 -4.90 2.86 10.89
C LEU A 72 -4.20 2.46 9.58
N ALA A 73 -4.36 1.20 9.15
CA ALA A 73 -3.80 0.70 7.90
C ALA A 73 -4.29 1.50 6.67
N ILE A 74 -5.60 1.77 6.61
CA ILE A 74 -6.20 2.64 5.60
C ILE A 74 -5.59 4.05 5.63
N ALA A 75 -5.41 4.63 6.82
CA ALA A 75 -4.82 5.97 6.96
C ALA A 75 -3.35 6.00 6.48
N LEU A 76 -2.58 4.94 6.74
CA LEU A 76 -1.21 4.81 6.25
C LEU A 76 -1.16 4.73 4.73
N ASN A 77 -2.07 3.97 4.09
CA ASN A 77 -2.17 3.93 2.64
C ASN A 77 -2.59 5.28 2.04
N ILE A 78 -3.45 6.05 2.70
CA ILE A 78 -3.76 7.44 2.29
C ILE A 78 -2.50 8.31 2.38
N GLY A 79 -1.69 8.15 3.43
CA GLY A 79 -0.38 8.79 3.55
C GLY A 79 0.56 8.42 2.40
N TRP A 80 0.58 7.14 2.00
CA TRP A 80 1.36 6.66 0.85
C TRP A 80 0.92 7.29 -0.47
N ILE A 81 -0.38 7.44 -0.69
CA ILE A 81 -0.93 8.13 -1.87
C ILE A 81 -0.45 9.59 -1.89
N ALA A 82 -0.56 10.29 -0.76
CA ALA A 82 -0.09 11.67 -0.65
C ALA A 82 1.43 11.80 -0.90
N ALA A 83 2.23 10.88 -0.34
CA ALA A 83 3.66 10.82 -0.58
C ALA A 83 3.99 10.56 -2.06
N SER A 84 3.24 9.66 -2.72
CA SER A 84 3.42 9.34 -4.14
C SER A 84 3.13 10.54 -5.04
N ILE A 85 2.09 11.31 -4.73
CA ILE A 85 1.79 12.58 -5.40
C ILE A 85 2.93 13.59 -5.15
N GLY A 86 3.41 13.71 -3.91
CA GLY A 86 4.56 14.56 -3.59
C GLY A 86 5.82 14.18 -4.38
N VAL A 87 6.09 12.88 -4.57
CA VAL A 87 7.20 12.40 -5.40
C VAL A 87 7.04 12.86 -6.84
N LEU A 88 5.84 12.74 -7.41
CA LEU A 88 5.57 13.22 -8.78
C LEU A 88 5.81 14.72 -8.89
N GLU A 89 5.19 15.54 -8.04
CA GLU A 89 5.30 17.00 -8.11
C GLU A 89 6.74 17.50 -7.92
N LEU A 90 7.48 16.90 -6.99
CA LEU A 90 8.83 17.36 -6.64
C LEU A 90 9.93 16.81 -7.55
N ASN A 91 9.69 15.71 -8.25
CA ASN A 91 10.74 15.01 -9.02
C ASN A 91 10.38 14.79 -10.50
N TYR A 92 9.24 15.31 -10.99
CA TYR A 92 8.72 15.01 -12.33
C TYR A 92 9.78 15.17 -13.44
N ALA A 93 10.57 16.24 -13.38
CA ALA A 93 11.61 16.55 -14.36
C ALA A 93 12.81 15.59 -14.34
N SER A 94 13.01 14.86 -13.23
CA SER A 94 14.06 13.87 -13.07
C SER A 94 13.60 12.44 -13.39
N LEU A 95 12.28 12.21 -13.46
CA LEU A 95 11.72 10.90 -13.79
C LEU A 95 11.96 10.55 -15.25
N THR A 96 12.26 9.28 -15.50
CA THR A 96 12.20 8.70 -16.85
C THR A 96 10.75 8.54 -17.30
N THR A 97 10.52 8.23 -18.57
CA THR A 97 9.18 7.85 -19.08
C THR A 97 8.58 6.69 -18.29
N HIS A 98 9.40 5.70 -17.91
CA HIS A 98 8.95 4.59 -17.06
C HIS A 98 8.57 5.07 -15.66
N GLY A 99 9.37 5.92 -15.02
CA GLY A 99 9.03 6.50 -13.72
C GLY A 99 7.72 7.31 -13.73
N GLN A 100 7.52 8.10 -14.78
CA GLN A 100 6.30 8.89 -15.00
C GLN A 100 5.05 8.02 -15.19
N LEU A 101 5.18 6.76 -15.60
CA LEU A 101 4.06 5.81 -15.71
C LEU A 101 3.91 4.94 -14.47
N LEU A 102 5.02 4.44 -13.92
CA LEU A 102 5.03 3.52 -12.79
C LEU A 102 4.47 4.18 -11.52
N VAL A 103 4.91 5.40 -11.20
CA VAL A 103 4.51 6.08 -9.96
C VAL A 103 3.00 6.39 -9.95
N PRO A 104 2.37 6.92 -11.03
CA PRO A 104 0.92 7.08 -11.06
C PRO A 104 0.18 5.75 -11.08
N LEU A 105 0.67 4.74 -11.82
CA LEU A 105 0.02 3.44 -11.89
C LEU A 105 -0.05 2.76 -10.53
N GLN A 106 1.05 2.74 -9.77
CA GLN A 106 1.04 2.20 -8.41
C GLN A 106 0.16 3.05 -7.48
N THR A 107 0.13 4.38 -7.65
CA THR A 107 -0.75 5.27 -6.87
C THR A 107 -2.22 4.91 -7.08
N VAL A 108 -2.63 4.70 -8.34
CA VAL A 108 -3.99 4.25 -8.67
C VAL A 108 -4.27 2.88 -8.08
N GLY A 109 -3.31 1.95 -8.13
CA GLY A 109 -3.41 0.65 -7.48
C GLY A 109 -3.72 0.76 -5.98
N VAL A 110 -2.99 1.62 -5.26
CA VAL A 110 -3.21 1.85 -3.82
C VAL A 110 -4.56 2.53 -3.56
N ILE A 111 -5.00 3.49 -4.40
CA ILE A 111 -6.34 4.09 -4.29
C ILE A 111 -7.44 3.04 -4.40
N ILE A 112 -7.30 2.11 -5.34
CA ILE A 112 -8.24 0.99 -5.51
C ILE A 112 -8.24 0.13 -4.24
N LEU A 113 -7.07 -0.28 -3.75
CA LEU A 113 -6.96 -1.09 -2.53
C LEU A 113 -7.61 -0.39 -1.33
N VAL A 114 -7.24 0.86 -1.05
CA VAL A 114 -7.84 1.69 0.02
C VAL A 114 -9.36 1.74 -0.08
N THR A 115 -9.90 1.92 -1.29
CA THR A 115 -11.34 1.97 -1.50
C THR A 115 -12.00 0.64 -1.12
N LEU A 116 -11.40 -0.49 -1.54
CA LEU A 116 -11.89 -1.83 -1.22
C LEU A 116 -11.75 -2.13 0.29
N GLU A 117 -10.67 -1.71 0.92
CA GLU A 117 -10.46 -1.80 2.38
C GLU A 117 -11.53 -1.03 3.15
N ILE A 118 -11.80 0.23 2.78
CA ILE A 118 -12.84 1.05 3.40
C ILE A 118 -14.21 0.38 3.30
N ILE A 119 -14.56 -0.14 2.12
CA ILE A 119 -15.82 -0.86 1.90
C ILE A 119 -15.88 -2.09 2.82
N GLY A 120 -14.82 -2.90 2.84
CA GLY A 120 -14.75 -4.11 3.65
C GLY A 120 -14.82 -3.85 5.15
N VAL A 121 -14.07 -2.86 5.66
CA VAL A 121 -14.04 -2.48 7.07
C VAL A 121 -15.38 -1.92 7.53
N ARG A 122 -16.03 -1.06 6.73
CA ARG A 122 -17.37 -0.52 7.04
C ARG A 122 -18.41 -1.64 7.13
N GLN A 123 -18.37 -2.61 6.22
CA GLN A 123 -19.26 -3.77 6.27
C GLN A 123 -19.03 -4.62 7.52
N MET A 124 -17.77 -4.93 7.84
CA MET A 124 -17.41 -5.67 9.05
C MET A 124 -17.87 -4.95 10.33
N SER A 125 -17.74 -3.63 10.38
CA SER A 125 -18.20 -2.82 11.52
C SER A 125 -19.72 -2.93 11.70
N ARG A 126 -20.50 -2.87 10.61
CA ARG A 126 -21.96 -3.01 10.67
C ARG A 126 -22.40 -4.39 11.16
N GLN A 127 -21.74 -5.45 10.68
CA GLN A 127 -22.04 -6.82 11.11
C GLN A 127 -21.79 -7.04 12.60
N ARG A 128 -20.72 -6.42 13.16
CA ARG A 128 -20.45 -6.48 14.60
C ARG A 128 -21.50 -5.74 15.43
N LEU A 129 -21.99 -4.60 14.93
CA LEU A 129 -23.06 -3.84 15.60
C LEU A 129 -24.41 -4.59 15.57
N SER A 130 -24.72 -5.31 14.49
CA SER A 130 -25.96 -6.11 14.41
C SER A 130 -25.93 -7.40 15.23
N ALA A 131 -24.74 -7.84 15.67
CA ALA A 131 -24.54 -9.06 16.44
C ALA A 131 -24.33 -8.81 17.95
N ALA A 132 -24.31 -7.54 18.37
CA ALA A 132 -24.20 -7.09 19.75
C ALA A 132 -25.58 -6.71 20.28
#